data_AF-A0A7V9H075-F1
#
_entry.id   AF-A0A7V9H075-F1
#
_cell.length_a   1.000
_cell.length_b   1.000
_cell.length_c   1.000
_cell.angle_alpha   90.00
_cell.angle_beta   90.00
_cell.angle_gamma   90.00
#
_symmetry.space_group_name_H-M   'P 1'
#
loop_
_entity.id
_entity.type
_entity.pdbx_description
1 polymer ?
#
loop_
_entity_poly.entity_id
_entity_poly.type
_entity_poly.pdbx_seq_one_letter_code
_entity_poly.pdbx_strand_id
1 'polypeptide(L)'
;MISADVSRAEGFTPPGPGDFDLQPLFGGTYAFAKPGLQLILAAVLVFGFFALTSRRAAMVPGRAQFAGEQAYGFVRNSLARDIIGSHDFMKFVPYLVSLFFFVLINNLFGLIPFFQFPTFSKAGFAYGLAALTWVLYNGVGIWKHGLIKYLKLQSIPGG
;
A
#
# COMPACT_ATOMS: atom_id res chain seq x y z
N MET A 1 27.39 57.61 11.85
CA MET A 1 25.94 57.68 11.58
C MET A 1 25.52 56.30 11.13
N ILE A 2 24.69 55.64 11.93
CA ILE A 2 24.44 54.19 11.92
C ILE A 2 23.68 53.80 10.65
N SER A 3 24.24 52.88 9.86
CA SER A 3 23.53 52.18 8.80
C SER A 3 22.44 51.34 9.45
N ALA A 4 21.18 51.71 9.23
CA ALA A 4 20.04 50.91 9.61
C ALA A 4 20.08 49.59 8.84
N ASP A 5 20.56 48.55 9.50
CA ASP A 5 20.42 47.16 9.08
C ASP A 5 18.91 46.86 9.09
N VAL A 6 18.30 46.96 7.90
CA VAL A 6 16.92 46.57 7.68
C VAL A 6 16.88 45.05 7.82
N SER A 7 16.71 44.58 9.06
CA SER A 7 16.22 43.24 9.35
C SER A 7 14.83 43.12 8.73
N ARG A 8 14.78 42.79 7.44
CA ARG A 8 13.55 42.37 6.78
C ARG A 8 13.07 41.18 7.58
N ALA A 9 11.97 41.35 8.30
CA ALA A 9 11.24 40.24 8.87
C ALA A 9 11.08 39.22 7.76
N GLU A 10 11.73 38.06 7.89
CA GLU A 10 11.48 36.94 6.99
C GLU A 10 10.00 36.62 7.15
N GLY A 11 9.21 37.05 6.16
CA GLY A 11 7.76 36.87 6.18
C GLY A 11 7.46 35.39 6.29
N PHE A 12 6.41 35.06 7.04
CA PHE A 12 5.88 33.70 7.10
C PHE A 12 5.68 33.18 5.68
N THR A 13 6.53 32.24 5.26
CA THR A 13 6.31 31.47 4.03
C THR A 13 5.36 30.34 4.38
N PRO A 14 4.08 30.40 3.96
CA PRO A 14 3.19 29.27 4.18
C PRO A 14 3.77 28.03 3.52
N PRO A 15 3.73 26.87 4.17
CA PRO A 15 4.27 25.66 3.59
C PRO A 15 3.57 25.35 2.27
N GLY A 16 4.37 25.11 1.24
CA GLY A 16 3.93 24.83 -0.12
C GLY A 16 3.96 23.35 -0.45
N PRO A 17 3.40 22.93 -1.61
CA PRO A 17 3.45 21.53 -2.06
C PRO A 17 4.88 20.95 -2.18
N GLY A 18 5.88 21.82 -2.35
CA GLY A 18 7.30 21.46 -2.44
C GLY A 18 7.94 21.05 -1.11
N ASP A 19 7.38 21.43 0.04
CA ASP A 19 7.91 21.07 1.36
C ASP A 19 7.74 19.58 1.67
N PHE A 20 6.91 18.90 0.88
CA PHE A 20 6.72 17.45 0.91
C PHE A 20 7.69 16.70 -0.01
N ASP A 21 8.57 17.41 -0.73
CA ASP A 21 9.62 16.82 -1.54
C ASP A 21 10.92 16.69 -0.73
N LEU A 22 10.93 15.66 0.11
CA LEU A 22 12.01 15.39 1.05
C LEU A 22 13.27 14.97 0.29
N GLN A 23 14.39 15.65 0.57
CA GLN A 23 15.67 15.38 -0.07
C GLN A 23 16.10 13.92 0.12
N PRO A 24 16.62 13.25 -0.93
CA PRO A 24 17.15 11.90 -0.81
C PRO A 24 18.29 11.83 0.21
N LEU A 25 18.27 10.82 1.09
CA LEU A 25 19.36 10.60 2.05
C LEU A 25 20.64 10.08 1.38
N PHE A 26 20.51 9.42 0.22
CA PHE A 26 21.63 8.85 -0.53
C PHE A 26 21.48 9.09 -2.04
N GLY A 27 22.48 9.72 -2.65
CA GLY A 27 22.74 9.67 -4.10
C GLY A 27 21.63 10.17 -5.04
N GLY A 28 20.76 11.08 -4.60
CA GLY A 28 19.77 11.72 -5.48
C GLY A 28 18.60 10.86 -5.94
N THR A 29 18.45 9.62 -5.44
CA THR A 29 17.33 8.75 -5.83
C THR A 29 16.14 8.89 -4.88
N TYR A 30 14.95 9.17 -5.42
CA TYR A 30 13.70 9.30 -4.64
C TYR A 30 13.36 8.07 -3.77
N ALA A 31 13.90 6.89 -4.09
CA ALA A 31 13.77 5.67 -3.28
C ALA A 31 14.42 5.76 -1.89
N PHE A 32 15.44 6.61 -1.72
CA PHE A 32 16.12 6.84 -0.44
C PHE A 32 15.68 8.14 0.25
N ALA A 33 14.64 8.80 -0.26
CA ALA A 33 13.91 9.80 0.51
C ALA A 33 13.07 9.10 1.60
N LYS A 34 12.68 9.84 2.64
CA LYS A 34 11.87 9.30 3.76
C LYS A 34 10.66 8.46 3.29
N PRO A 35 9.87 8.85 2.27
CA PRO A 35 8.75 8.04 1.79
C PRO A 35 9.18 6.69 1.20
N GLY A 36 10.30 6.63 0.47
CA GLY A 36 10.82 5.38 -0.09
C GLY A 36 11.31 4.42 0.99
N LEU A 37 11.96 4.94 2.03
CA LEU A 37 12.33 4.13 3.20
C LEU A 37 11.11 3.63 3.98
N GLN A 38 10.06 4.44 4.11
CA GLN A 38 8.79 4.01 4.71
C GLN A 38 8.14 2.88 3.89
N LEU A 39 8.17 2.92 2.56
CA LEU A 39 7.66 1.80 1.73
C LEU A 39 8.41 0.50 2.02
N ILE A 40 9.74 0.57 2.10
CA ILE A 40 10.59 -0.61 2.40
C ILE A 40 10.27 -1.13 3.80
N LEU A 41 10.17 -0.25 4.79
CA LEU A 41 9.81 -0.62 6.15
C LEU A 41 8.42 -1.27 6.20
N ALA A 42 7.41 -0.70 5.54
CA ALA A 42 6.08 -1.28 5.47
C ALA A 42 6.10 -2.67 4.83
N ALA A 43 6.84 -2.85 3.73
CA ALA A 43 6.99 -4.15 3.09
C ALA A 43 7.62 -5.16 4.07
N VAL A 44 8.72 -4.81 4.74
CA VAL A 44 9.37 -5.68 5.73
C VAL A 44 8.43 -6.01 6.89
N LEU A 45 7.63 -5.05 7.37
CA LEU A 45 6.66 -5.28 8.44
C LEU A 45 5.56 -6.25 8.01
N VAL A 46 4.98 -6.08 6.82
CA VAL A 46 3.93 -6.98 6.29
C VAL A 46 4.49 -8.37 6.07
N PHE A 47 5.55 -8.50 5.28
CA PHE A 47 6.13 -9.80 4.95
C PHE A 47 6.70 -10.49 6.18
N GLY A 48 7.40 -9.74 7.06
CA GLY A 48 7.95 -10.26 8.31
C GLY A 48 6.87 -10.73 9.27
N PHE A 49 5.79 -9.97 9.43
CA PHE A 49 4.66 -10.36 10.28
C PHE A 49 4.02 -11.65 9.79
N PHE A 50 3.59 -11.70 8.51
CA PHE A 50 2.92 -12.89 7.98
C PHE A 50 3.87 -14.10 7.89
N ALA A 51 5.15 -13.91 7.54
CA ALA A 51 6.12 -14.99 7.57
C ALA A 51 6.31 -15.54 8.99
N LEU A 52 6.34 -14.69 10.02
CA LEU A 52 6.48 -15.14 11.40
C LEU A 52 5.22 -15.86 11.90
N THR A 53 4.04 -15.31 11.63
CA THR A 53 2.77 -15.91 12.08
C THR A 53 2.45 -17.21 11.34
N SER A 54 2.79 -17.33 10.05
CA SER A 54 2.54 -18.55 9.27
C SER A 54 3.50 -19.70 9.56
N ARG A 55 4.71 -19.42 10.10
CA ARG A 55 5.69 -20.45 10.44
C ARG A 55 5.37 -21.21 11.73
N ARG A 56 4.56 -20.63 12.62
CA ARG A 56 4.17 -21.25 13.89
C ARG A 56 2.75 -21.78 13.79
N ALA A 57 2.57 -22.90 13.09
CA ALA A 57 1.29 -23.63 13.08
C ALA A 57 1.15 -24.45 14.37
N ALA A 58 1.02 -23.78 15.52
CA ALA A 58 0.76 -24.46 16.79
C ALA A 58 -0.74 -24.79 16.92
N MET A 59 -1.05 -25.97 17.44
CA MET A 59 -2.43 -26.43 17.70
C MET A 59 -3.18 -25.53 18.69
N VAL A 60 -2.48 -24.93 19.67
CA VAL A 60 -3.02 -23.91 20.57
C VAL A 60 -2.35 -22.58 20.21
N PRO A 61 -3.08 -21.62 19.60
CA PRO A 61 -2.48 -20.42 19.08
C PRO A 61 -2.08 -19.46 20.19
N GLY A 62 -0.85 -18.93 20.10
CA GLY A 62 -0.44 -17.77 20.90
C GLY A 62 -1.09 -16.47 20.41
N ARG A 63 -1.01 -15.39 21.19
CA ARG A 63 -1.67 -14.10 20.88
C ARG A 63 -1.34 -13.55 19.49
N ALA A 64 -0.07 -13.63 19.07
CA ALA A 64 0.37 -13.14 17.75
C ALA A 64 -0.13 -14.03 16.59
N GLN A 65 -0.17 -15.36 16.79
CA GLN A 65 -0.72 -16.30 15.82
C GLN A 65 -2.23 -16.05 15.66
N PHE A 66 -2.97 -15.91 16.77
CA PHE A 66 -4.39 -15.59 16.74
C PHE A 66 -4.68 -14.28 15.98
N ALA A 67 -3.91 -13.22 16.25
CA ALA A 67 -4.04 -11.96 15.52
C ALA A 67 -3.76 -12.12 14.02
N GLY A 68 -2.71 -12.88 13.65
CA GLY A 68 -2.38 -13.18 12.26
C GLY A 68 -3.45 -14.02 11.55
N GLU A 69 -4.01 -15.03 12.22
CA GLU A 69 -5.09 -15.86 11.68
C GLU A 69 -6.39 -15.07 11.48
N GLN A 70 -6.74 -14.19 12.43
CA GLN A 70 -7.89 -13.29 12.30
C GLN A 70 -7.70 -12.28 11.17
N ALA A 71 -6.52 -11.66 11.08
CA ALA A 71 -6.15 -10.74 10.02
C ALA A 71 -6.21 -11.41 8.63
N TYR A 72 -5.62 -12.60 8.50
CA TYR A 72 -5.68 -13.39 7.28
C TYR A 72 -7.11 -13.82 6.95
N GLY A 73 -7.87 -14.29 7.95
CA GLY A 73 -9.26 -14.72 7.82
C GLY A 73 -10.18 -13.60 7.38
N PHE A 74 -9.99 -12.38 7.89
CA PHE A 74 -10.71 -11.19 7.46
C PHE A 74 -10.50 -10.94 5.96
N VAL A 75 -9.25 -10.85 5.50
CA VAL A 75 -8.99 -10.60 4.07
C VAL A 75 -9.47 -11.77 3.21
N ARG A 76 -9.28 -13.01 3.66
CA ARG A 76 -9.69 -14.20 2.92
C ARG A 76 -11.21 -14.29 2.75
N ASN A 77 -11.95 -14.11 3.84
CA ASN A 77 -13.39 -14.36 3.85
C ASN A 77 -14.17 -13.11 3.46
N SER A 78 -13.84 -11.94 4.04
CA SER A 78 -14.64 -10.71 3.88
C SER A 78 -14.21 -9.84 2.71
N LEU A 79 -13.04 -10.08 2.11
CA LEU A 79 -12.59 -9.37 0.91
C LEU A 79 -12.49 -10.31 -0.28
N ALA A 80 -11.61 -11.32 -0.20
CA ALA A 80 -11.31 -12.15 -1.35
C ALA A 80 -12.53 -12.98 -1.80
N ARG A 81 -13.15 -13.72 -0.87
CA ARG A 81 -14.31 -14.56 -1.20
C ARG A 81 -15.53 -13.73 -1.62
N ASP A 82 -15.81 -12.64 -0.92
CA ASP A 82 -17.00 -11.83 -1.21
C ASP A 82 -16.88 -11.04 -2.52
N ILE A 83 -15.67 -10.58 -2.89
CA ILE A 83 -15.45 -9.79 -4.11
C ILE A 83 -15.21 -10.68 -5.34
N ILE A 84 -14.40 -11.73 -5.22
CA ILE A 84 -14.00 -12.59 -6.36
C ILE A 84 -14.98 -13.76 -6.54
N GLY A 85 -15.66 -14.18 -5.47
CA GLY A 85 -16.52 -15.36 -5.44
C GLY A 85 -15.79 -16.61 -4.95
N SER A 86 -16.58 -17.65 -4.66
CA SER A 86 -16.13 -18.85 -3.94
C SER A 86 -15.19 -19.78 -4.70
N HIS A 87 -15.13 -19.70 -6.04
CA HIS A 87 -14.42 -20.69 -6.85
C HIS A 87 -12.90 -20.42 -6.97
N ASP A 88 -12.51 -19.17 -7.20
CA ASP A 88 -11.12 -18.83 -7.58
C ASP A 88 -10.40 -17.91 -6.60
N PHE A 89 -11.07 -17.42 -5.56
CA PHE A 89 -10.50 -16.39 -4.66
C PHE A 89 -9.21 -16.83 -3.97
N MET A 90 -9.08 -18.12 -3.61
CA MET A 90 -7.94 -18.63 -2.83
C MET A 90 -6.57 -18.34 -3.48
N LYS A 91 -6.51 -18.33 -4.83
CA LYS A 91 -5.29 -18.03 -5.59
C LYS A 91 -4.84 -16.58 -5.41
N PHE A 92 -5.78 -15.67 -5.13
CA PHE A 92 -5.53 -14.23 -4.99
C PHE A 92 -5.39 -13.80 -3.53
N VAL A 93 -5.71 -14.66 -2.56
CA VAL A 93 -5.60 -14.33 -1.12
C VAL A 93 -4.20 -13.84 -0.74
N PRO A 94 -3.08 -14.49 -1.15
CA PRO A 94 -1.75 -14.00 -0.78
C PRO A 94 -1.47 -12.57 -1.28
N TYR A 95 -1.92 -12.27 -2.51
CA TYR A 95 -1.80 -10.95 -3.11
C TYR A 95 -2.67 -9.92 -2.35
N LEU A 96 -3.93 -10.23 -2.10
CA LEU A 96 -4.87 -9.35 -1.42
C LEU A 96 -4.49 -9.07 0.04
N VAL A 97 -4.01 -10.08 0.76
CA VAL A 97 -3.49 -9.93 2.13
C VAL A 97 -2.30 -8.99 2.12
N SER A 98 -1.33 -9.22 1.24
CA SER A 98 -0.14 -8.38 1.13
C SER A 98 -0.53 -6.94 0.78
N LEU A 99 -1.38 -6.75 -0.23
CA LEU A 99 -1.82 -5.44 -0.70
C LEU A 99 -2.59 -4.68 0.40
N PHE A 100 -3.55 -5.33 1.06
CA PHE A 100 -4.37 -4.72 2.10
C PHE A 100 -3.51 -4.22 3.27
N PHE A 101 -2.68 -5.10 3.85
CA PHE A 101 -1.86 -4.72 4.99
C PHE A 101 -0.74 -3.75 4.62
N PHE A 102 -0.20 -3.85 3.39
CA PHE A 102 0.76 -2.88 2.89
C PHE A 102 0.15 -1.48 2.80
N VAL A 103 -1.04 -1.36 2.20
CA VAL A 103 -1.75 -0.08 2.12
C VAL A 103 -2.11 0.41 3.52
N LEU A 104 -2.63 -0.45 4.39
CA LEU A 104 -3.03 -0.10 5.76
C LEU A 104 -1.86 0.49 6.57
N ILE A 105 -0.71 -0.19 6.60
CA ILE A 105 0.46 0.24 7.38
C ILE A 105 1.02 1.56 6.85
N ASN A 106 1.13 1.72 5.54
CA ASN A 106 1.60 2.96 4.93
C ASN A 106 0.69 4.16 5.21
N ASN A 107 -0.63 3.93 5.30
CA ASN A 107 -1.56 4.97 5.71
C ASN A 107 -1.49 5.24 7.22
N LEU A 108 -1.24 4.22 8.03
CA LEU A 108 -1.10 4.36 9.48
C LEU A 108 0.16 5.13 9.89
N PHE A 109 1.22 5.13 9.07
CA PHE A 109 2.39 5.99 9.30
C PHE A 109 2.08 7.49 9.35
N GLY A 110 0.96 7.92 8.76
CA GLY A 110 0.48 9.29 8.94
C GLY A 110 0.05 9.62 10.38
N LEU A 111 -0.35 8.62 11.16
CA LEU A 111 -0.85 8.77 12.52
C LEU A 111 0.26 8.66 13.58
N ILE A 112 1.35 7.94 13.28
CA ILE A 112 2.40 7.66 14.27
C ILE A 112 3.27 8.92 14.44
N PRO A 113 3.44 9.42 15.69
CA PRO A 113 4.42 10.46 16.00
C PRO A 113 5.81 10.08 15.45
N PHE A 114 6.64 11.05 15.08
CA PHE A 114 7.91 10.87 14.37
C PHE A 114 7.81 10.48 12.87
N PHE A 115 6.79 9.74 12.44
CA PHE A 115 6.58 9.46 11.02
C PHE A 115 5.82 10.59 10.33
N GLN A 116 4.66 11.02 10.86
CA GLN A 116 3.86 12.20 10.48
C GLN A 116 3.71 12.50 8.97
N PHE A 117 3.90 11.49 8.12
CA PHE A 117 3.79 11.60 6.68
C PHE A 117 3.28 10.26 6.13
N PRO A 118 2.01 10.19 5.67
CA PRO A 118 1.51 9.02 4.98
C PRO A 118 2.28 8.85 3.68
N THR A 119 2.81 7.66 3.45
CA THR A 119 3.60 7.41 2.24
C THR A 119 2.74 7.51 0.97
N PHE A 120 1.43 7.24 1.09
CA PHE A 120 0.43 7.44 0.03
C PHE A 120 -0.07 8.89 -0.14
N SER A 121 0.42 9.87 0.64
CA SER A 121 0.14 11.29 0.38
C SER A 121 0.66 11.74 -0.99
N LYS A 122 1.65 11.04 -1.55
CA LYS A 122 1.98 11.11 -2.97
C LYS A 122 1.14 10.10 -3.74
N ALA A 123 0.14 10.59 -4.47
CA ALA A 123 -0.82 9.75 -5.20
C ALA A 123 -0.17 8.77 -6.19
N GLY A 124 1.06 9.07 -6.67
CA GLY A 124 1.82 8.19 -7.58
C GLY A 124 1.98 6.75 -7.07
N PHE A 125 2.20 6.54 -5.76
CA PHE A 125 2.32 5.19 -5.21
C PHE A 125 0.97 4.45 -5.23
N ALA A 126 -0.13 5.14 -4.92
CA ALA A 126 -1.47 4.55 -4.97
C ALA A 126 -1.85 4.20 -6.41
N TYR A 127 -1.58 5.10 -7.36
CA TYR A 127 -1.78 4.84 -8.78
C TYR A 127 -0.94 3.66 -9.28
N GLY A 128 0.30 3.50 -8.81
CA GLY A 128 1.13 2.35 -9.14
C GLY A 128 0.51 1.03 -8.70
N LEU A 129 0.02 0.95 -7.46
CA LEU A 129 -0.67 -0.25 -6.96
C LEU A 129 -2.01 -0.49 -7.66
N ALA A 130 -2.76 0.57 -7.95
CA ALA A 130 -4.01 0.48 -8.71
C ALA A 130 -3.77 -0.05 -10.12
N ALA A 131 -2.75 0.47 -10.81
CA ALA A 131 -2.35 0.01 -12.14
C ALA A 131 -1.92 -1.47 -12.12
N LEU A 132 -1.11 -1.88 -11.13
CA LEU A 132 -0.74 -3.29 -10.95
C LEU A 132 -1.96 -4.19 -10.77
N THR A 133 -2.89 -3.78 -9.90
CA THR A 133 -4.14 -4.51 -9.65
C THR A 133 -5.00 -4.61 -10.91
N TRP A 134 -5.09 -3.51 -11.66
CA TRP A 134 -5.84 -3.44 -12.91
C TRP A 134 -5.25 -4.34 -14.00
N VAL A 135 -3.92 -4.35 -14.16
CA VAL A 135 -3.23 -5.26 -15.09
C VAL A 135 -3.46 -6.71 -14.70
N LEU A 136 -3.37 -7.04 -13.41
CA LEU A 136 -3.63 -8.40 -12.90
C LEU A 136 -5.08 -8.82 -13.19
N TYR A 137 -6.05 -7.95 -12.91
CA TYR A 137 -7.47 -8.21 -13.17
C TYR A 137 -7.73 -8.49 -14.65
N ASN A 138 -7.29 -7.59 -15.53
CA ASN A 138 -7.48 -7.74 -16.98
C ASN A 138 -6.71 -8.95 -17.52
N GLY A 139 -5.48 -9.16 -17.08
CA GLY A 139 -4.65 -10.30 -17.50
C GLY A 139 -5.28 -11.64 -17.17
N VAL A 140 -5.79 -11.79 -15.94
CA VAL A 140 -6.52 -13.00 -15.51
C VAL A 140 -7.83 -13.17 -16.30
N GLY A 141 -8.58 -12.09 -16.51
CA GLY A 141 -9.82 -12.12 -17.28
C GLY A 141 -9.62 -12.56 -18.73
N ILE A 142 -8.61 -12.01 -19.41
CA ILE A 142 -8.21 -12.38 -20.77
C ILE A 142 -7.72 -13.82 -20.82
N TRP A 143 -6.91 -14.26 -19.84
CA TRP A 143 -6.40 -15.63 -19.80
C TRP A 143 -7.50 -16.67 -19.62
N LYS A 144 -8.53 -16.37 -18.81
CA LYS A 144 -9.65 -17.29 -18.56
C LYS A 144 -10.67 -17.35 -19.71
N HIS A 145 -10.95 -16.23 -20.37
CA HIS A 145 -12.05 -16.14 -21.33
C HIS A 145 -11.60 -15.98 -22.78
N GLY A 146 -10.35 -15.62 -23.03
CA GLY A 146 -9.85 -15.18 -24.32
C GLY A 146 -10.21 -13.73 -24.60
N LEU A 147 -9.37 -13.02 -25.37
CA LEU A 147 -9.46 -11.56 -25.55
C LEU A 147 -10.83 -11.10 -26.07
N ILE A 148 -11.34 -11.74 -27.13
CA ILE A 148 -12.61 -11.33 -27.77
C ILE A 148 -13.81 -11.54 -26.84
N LYS A 149 -13.86 -12.68 -26.14
CA LYS A 149 -14.96 -13.00 -25.22
C LYS A 149 -14.87 -12.15 -23.94
N TYR A 150 -13.68 -11.89 -23.44
CA TYR A 150 -13.44 -10.98 -22.33
C TYR A 150 -13.95 -9.57 -22.63
N LEU A 151 -13.60 -9.02 -23.80
CA LEU A 151 -14.09 -7.69 -24.21
C LEU A 151 -15.61 -7.65 -24.29
N LYS A 152 -16.25 -8.67 -24.87
CA LYS A 152 -17.72 -8.77 -24.90
C LYS A 152 -18.34 -8.78 -23.50
N LEU A 153 -17.77 -9.54 -22.56
CA LEU A 153 -18.24 -9.61 -21.17
C LEU A 153 -18.10 -8.27 -20.43
N GLN A 154 -17.08 -7.48 -20.75
CA GLN A 154 -16.84 -6.18 -20.11
C GLN A 154 -17.65 -5.05 -20.76
N SER A 155 -17.90 -5.11 -22.07
CA SER A 155 -18.57 -4.02 -22.81
C SER A 155 -20.07 -4.20 -22.95
N ILE A 156 -20.59 -5.43 -22.79
CA ILE A 156 -22.02 -5.72 -22.98
C ILE A 156 -22.54 -6.37 -21.68
N PRO A 157 -23.54 -5.76 -21.01
CA PRO A 157 -24.15 -6.37 -19.84
C PRO A 157 -24.80 -7.69 -20.22
N GLY A 158 -24.58 -8.73 -19.41
CA GLY A 158 -25.29 -10.00 -19.55
C GLY A 158 -26.77 -9.76 -19.31
N GLY A 159 -27.59 -9.90 -20.35
CA GLY A 159 -29.04 -9.94 -20.23
C GLY A 159 -29.52 -11.20 -19.51
#